data_AF-A0A2I0JQG4-F1
#
_entry.id   AF-A0A2I0JQG4-F1
#
_cell.length_a   1.000
_cell.length_b   1.000
_cell.length_c   1.000
_cell.angle_alpha   90.00
_cell.angle_beta   90.00
_cell.angle_gamma   90.00
#
_symmetry.space_group_name_H-M   'P 1'
#
loop_
_entity.id
_entity.type
_entity.pdbx_description
1 polymer ?
#
loop_
_entity_poly.entity_id
_entity_poly.type
_entity_poly.pdbx_seq_one_letter_code
_entity_poly.pdbx_strand_id
1 'polypeptide(L)'
;MANAGDIAVPTRLEGKFKATVVCWILGFGSLVAWNSMLTIGDYYYNLFPKYHPSRVLTLVYQPFALGTIALLAYNEARLDTRKRNIAGYILFTLSTLLLIVLDLATSGKGGIGPYIGICVIVACFGTADAHVQGGMVGDLSFMCPEFMQSFFAGLAASGAVTSGLRLVTKAAFEKASNGLRKGTMLFLAIATFFEFLCVLLYAIVFPKLPIVKYYRSKAASEGSKTVNADLAAAGIHANQDDAKEQARLSTKQLLRENIDYAVDLYLIYVLTLSIFPGFLFENTGNHKLGS
;
A
#
# COMPACT_ATOMS: atom_id res chain seq x y z
N MET A 1 37.81 -14.50 28.34
CA MET A 1 36.85 -15.33 27.61
C MET A 1 35.51 -15.21 28.32
N ALA A 2 34.64 -14.31 27.86
CA ALA A 2 33.30 -14.13 28.39
C ALA A 2 32.32 -14.74 27.36
N ASN A 3 31.45 -15.63 27.84
CA ASN A 3 30.54 -16.41 27.01
C ASN A 3 29.61 -15.50 26.20
N ALA A 4 29.46 -15.86 24.92
CA ALA A 4 28.41 -15.36 24.05
C ALA A 4 27.06 -15.58 24.76
N GLY A 5 26.42 -14.49 25.15
CA GLY A 5 25.07 -14.53 25.67
C GLY A 5 24.15 -15.07 24.58
N ASP A 6 23.60 -16.26 24.82
CA ASP A 6 22.39 -16.71 24.14
C ASP A 6 21.39 -15.56 24.19
N ILE A 7 21.05 -15.02 23.01
CA ILE A 7 19.90 -14.14 22.85
C ILE A 7 18.68 -15.02 23.10
N ALA A 8 18.32 -15.15 24.38
CA ALA A 8 17.15 -15.90 24.80
C ALA A 8 15.94 -15.33 24.04
N VAL A 9 15.29 -16.17 23.24
CA VAL A 9 14.00 -15.85 22.63
C VAL A 9 13.08 -15.42 23.77
N PRO A 10 12.56 -14.18 23.79
CA PRO A 10 11.78 -13.70 24.91
C PRO A 10 10.59 -14.65 25.10
N THR A 11 10.53 -15.29 26.26
CA THR A 11 9.50 -16.29 26.64
C THR A 11 8.10 -15.68 26.71
N ARG A 12 7.99 -14.35 26.56
CA ARG A 12 6.77 -13.60 26.36
C ARG A 12 6.84 -12.80 25.05
N LEU A 13 6.02 -13.21 24.08
CA LEU A 13 5.69 -12.48 22.86
C LEU A 13 4.83 -11.22 23.18
N GLU A 14 5.27 -10.39 24.12
CA GLU A 14 4.56 -9.18 24.51
C GLU A 14 4.39 -8.25 23.31
N GLY A 15 3.13 -7.96 22.98
CA GLY A 15 2.78 -7.10 21.85
C GLY A 15 2.63 -7.83 20.50
N LYS A 16 2.74 -9.16 20.41
CA LYS A 16 2.48 -9.89 19.14
C LYS A 16 1.10 -9.59 18.57
N PHE A 17 0.04 -9.72 19.38
CA PHE A 17 -1.32 -9.40 18.95
C PHE A 17 -1.45 -7.94 18.48
N LYS A 18 -0.88 -6.98 19.22
CA LYS A 18 -0.88 -5.57 18.82
C LYS A 18 -0.16 -5.35 17.49
N ALA A 19 1.00 -5.97 17.30
CA ALA A 19 1.75 -5.90 16.05
C ALA A 19 0.98 -6.53 14.89
N THR A 20 0.33 -7.67 15.09
CA THR A 20 -0.55 -8.31 14.10
C THR A 20 -1.66 -7.36 13.67
N VAL A 21 -2.40 -6.76 14.62
CA VAL A 21 -3.47 -5.80 14.30
C VAL A 21 -2.93 -4.58 13.55
N VAL A 22 -1.76 -4.05 13.96
CA VAL A 22 -1.12 -2.93 13.25
C VAL A 22 -0.74 -3.33 11.82
N CYS A 23 -0.13 -4.50 11.62
CA CYS A 23 0.19 -5.01 10.28
C CYS A 23 -1.06 -5.14 9.40
N TRP A 24 -2.17 -5.62 9.96
CA TRP A 24 -3.44 -5.68 9.24
C TRP A 24 -3.92 -4.30 8.78
N ILE A 25 -3.91 -3.30 9.67
CA ILE A 25 -4.33 -1.93 9.33
C ILE A 25 -3.39 -1.32 8.28
N LEU A 26 -2.09 -1.54 8.42
CA LEU A 26 -1.08 -1.07 7.47
C LEU A 26 -1.26 -1.68 6.07
N GLY A 27 -1.58 -2.97 6.00
CA GLY A 27 -1.90 -3.65 4.74
C GLY A 27 -3.23 -3.20 4.15
N PHE A 28 -4.23 -2.96 4.99
CA PHE A 28 -5.49 -2.36 4.56
C PHE A 28 -5.24 -0.97 3.93
N GLY A 29 -4.44 -0.14 4.59
CA GLY A 29 -4.03 1.17 4.10
C GLY A 29 -3.27 1.12 2.78
N SER A 30 -2.40 0.13 2.56
CA SER A 30 -1.59 0.11 1.33
C SER A 30 -2.38 -0.05 0.03
N LEU A 31 -3.67 -0.42 0.11
CA LEU A 31 -4.50 -0.60 -1.08
C LEU A 31 -5.88 0.09 -0.99
N VAL A 32 -6.28 0.62 0.16
CA VAL A 32 -7.58 1.30 0.32
C VAL A 32 -7.69 2.53 -0.58
N ALA A 33 -6.64 3.35 -0.74
CA ALA A 33 -6.66 4.48 -1.67
C ALA A 33 -6.93 4.06 -3.12
N TRP A 34 -6.20 3.05 -3.62
CA TRP A 34 -6.35 2.56 -4.99
C TRP A 34 -7.71 1.88 -5.21
N ASN A 35 -8.12 1.01 -4.28
CA ASN A 35 -9.43 0.36 -4.34
C ASN A 35 -10.55 1.39 -4.26
N SER A 36 -10.39 2.42 -3.43
CA SER A 36 -11.37 3.50 -3.33
C SER A 36 -11.51 4.23 -4.66
N MET A 37 -10.38 4.56 -5.28
CA MET A 37 -10.35 5.18 -6.60
C MET A 37 -11.14 4.34 -7.61
N LEU A 38 -10.78 3.08 -7.83
CA LEU A 38 -11.47 2.23 -8.81
C LEU A 38 -12.98 2.08 -8.51
N THR A 39 -13.35 2.03 -7.23
CA THR A 39 -14.74 1.85 -6.78
C THR A 39 -15.63 3.07 -7.06
N ILE A 40 -15.07 4.27 -7.10
CA ILE A 40 -15.80 5.51 -7.46
C ILE A 40 -15.82 5.74 -8.98
N GLY A 41 -15.46 4.73 -9.78
CA GLY A 41 -15.39 4.84 -11.24
C GLY A 41 -16.68 5.35 -11.88
N ASP A 42 -17.84 4.97 -11.37
CA ASP A 42 -19.15 5.46 -11.83
C ASP A 42 -19.30 6.99 -11.72
N TYR A 43 -18.74 7.61 -10.69
CA TYR A 43 -18.66 9.06 -10.60
C TYR A 43 -17.78 9.65 -11.71
N TYR A 44 -16.64 9.03 -11.98
CA TYR A 44 -15.73 9.52 -13.01
C TYR A 44 -16.24 9.29 -14.43
N TYR A 45 -16.97 8.21 -14.70
CA TYR A 45 -17.64 8.03 -15.98
C TYR A 45 -18.77 9.05 -16.18
N ASN A 46 -19.42 9.50 -15.10
CA ASN A 46 -20.37 10.61 -15.17
C ASN A 46 -19.68 11.95 -15.50
N LEU A 47 -18.51 12.22 -14.92
CA LEU A 47 -17.74 13.44 -15.18
C LEU A 47 -17.02 13.46 -16.53
N PHE A 48 -16.55 12.30 -17.00
CA PHE A 48 -15.65 12.15 -18.13
C PHE A 48 -16.20 11.12 -19.14
N PRO A 49 -17.42 11.32 -19.69
CA PRO A 49 -18.11 10.31 -20.51
C PRO A 49 -17.39 10.01 -21.84
N LYS A 50 -16.56 10.94 -22.33
CA LYS A 50 -15.75 10.76 -23.55
C LYS A 50 -14.44 10.00 -23.32
N TYR A 51 -14.12 9.68 -22.06
CA TYR A 51 -12.90 8.99 -21.67
C TYR A 51 -13.23 7.61 -21.11
N HIS A 52 -12.22 6.76 -20.95
CA HIS A 52 -12.33 5.49 -20.23
C HIS A 52 -11.55 5.54 -18.90
N PRO A 53 -12.03 6.26 -17.85
CA PRO A 53 -11.33 6.42 -16.59
C PRO A 53 -10.76 5.12 -16.02
N SER A 54 -11.55 4.05 -15.92
CA SER A 54 -11.06 2.80 -15.33
C SER A 54 -9.85 2.23 -16.07
N ARG A 55 -9.80 2.31 -17.41
CA ARG A 55 -8.65 1.79 -18.19
C ARG A 55 -7.44 2.70 -18.08
N VAL A 56 -7.65 3.99 -18.33
CA VAL A 56 -6.56 4.97 -18.38
C VAL A 56 -5.89 5.10 -17.02
N LEU A 57 -6.65 5.16 -15.93
CA LEU A 57 -6.09 5.30 -14.60
C LEU A 57 -5.26 4.08 -14.21
N THR A 58 -5.68 2.86 -14.56
CA THR A 58 -4.85 1.65 -14.37
C THR A 58 -3.57 1.68 -15.22
N LEU A 59 -3.67 2.14 -16.47
CA LEU A 59 -2.50 2.31 -17.36
C LEU A 59 -1.53 3.39 -16.87
N VAL A 60 -1.99 4.37 -16.09
CA VAL A 60 -1.14 5.37 -15.44
C VAL A 60 -0.55 4.83 -14.14
N TYR A 61 -1.34 4.13 -13.33
CA TYR A 61 -0.90 3.57 -12.05
C TYR A 61 0.25 2.57 -12.23
N GLN A 62 0.09 1.60 -13.14
CA GLN A 62 0.96 0.43 -13.22
C GLN A 62 2.42 0.76 -13.60
N PRO A 63 2.71 1.61 -14.60
CA PRO A 63 4.08 1.96 -14.94
C PRO A 63 4.80 2.70 -13.81
N PHE A 64 4.10 3.56 -13.07
CA PHE A 64 4.69 4.26 -11.93
C PHE A 64 4.96 3.31 -10.77
N ALA A 65 4.06 2.36 -10.50
CA ALA A 65 4.30 1.30 -9.52
C ALA A 65 5.51 0.43 -9.91
N LEU A 66 5.52 -0.13 -11.11
CA LEU A 66 6.58 -1.01 -11.60
C LEU A 66 7.94 -0.30 -11.76
N GLY A 67 7.94 0.91 -12.31
CA GLY A 67 9.15 1.71 -12.48
C GLY A 67 9.74 2.11 -11.12
N THR A 68 8.90 2.54 -10.18
CA THR A 68 9.34 2.92 -8.84
C THR A 68 9.88 1.70 -8.08
N ILE A 69 9.19 0.56 -8.08
CA ILE A 69 9.68 -0.64 -7.37
C ILE A 69 10.97 -1.17 -7.98
N ALA A 70 11.12 -1.16 -9.31
CA ALA A 70 12.36 -1.56 -9.98
C ALA A 70 13.53 -0.65 -9.59
N LEU A 71 13.31 0.67 -9.56
CA LEU A 71 14.32 1.64 -9.13
C LEU A 71 14.71 1.45 -7.66
N LEU A 72 13.73 1.21 -6.79
CA LEU A 72 13.95 0.97 -5.36
C LEU A 72 14.68 -0.35 -5.12
N ALA A 73 14.34 -1.41 -5.86
CA ALA A 73 15.00 -2.72 -5.78
C ALA A 73 16.44 -2.67 -6.29
N TYR A 74 16.73 -1.87 -7.32
CA TYR A 74 18.09 -1.67 -7.80
C TYR A 74 18.98 -0.91 -6.79
N ASN A 75 18.40 0.06 -6.08
CA ASN A 75 19.10 0.92 -5.11
C ASN A 75 19.00 0.44 -3.65
N GLU A 76 18.40 -0.73 -3.41
CA GLU A 76 17.89 -1.18 -2.11
C GLU A 76 18.94 -1.14 -0.99
N ALA A 77 20.19 -1.52 -1.27
CA ALA A 77 21.25 -1.60 -0.26
C ALA A 77 21.60 -0.24 0.39
N ARG A 78 21.10 0.88 -0.14
CA ARG A 78 21.35 2.24 0.36
C ARG A 78 20.13 2.94 0.93
N LEU A 79 18.94 2.36 0.80
CA LEU A 79 17.69 3.03 1.14
C LEU A 79 17.14 2.54 2.48
N ASP A 80 16.76 3.51 3.29
CA ASP A 80 16.16 3.32 4.60
C ASP A 80 14.67 2.96 4.44
N THR A 81 14.31 1.75 4.86
CA THR A 81 12.94 1.22 4.72
C THR A 81 11.93 2.05 5.50
N ARG A 82 12.32 2.63 6.65
CA ARG A 82 11.43 3.48 7.44
C ARG A 82 11.02 4.72 6.66
N LYS A 83 12.00 5.41 6.06
CA LYS A 83 11.74 6.62 5.25
C LYS A 83 10.86 6.28 4.06
N ARG A 84 11.12 5.13 3.43
CA ARG A 84 10.33 4.63 2.29
C ARG A 84 8.87 4.45 2.66
N ASN A 85 8.59 3.71 3.73
CA ASN A 85 7.22 3.43 4.18
C ASN A 85 6.48 4.69 4.66
N ILE A 86 7.14 5.56 5.44
CA ILE A 86 6.54 6.83 5.88
C ILE A 86 6.23 7.73 4.68
N ALA A 87 7.16 7.87 3.75
CA ALA A 87 6.94 8.66 2.53
C ALA A 87 5.79 8.10 1.70
N GLY A 88 5.69 6.77 1.56
CA GLY A 88 4.60 6.10 0.86
C GLY A 88 3.23 6.38 1.47
N TYR A 89 3.06 6.18 2.78
CA TYR A 89 1.77 6.46 3.45
C TYR A 89 1.41 7.95 3.47
N ILE A 90 2.40 8.85 3.60
CA ILE A 90 2.17 10.29 3.44
C ILE A 90 1.70 10.60 2.02
N LEU A 91 2.33 10.00 1.01
CA LEU A 91 1.97 10.20 -0.38
C LEU A 91 0.55 9.68 -0.67
N PHE A 92 0.15 8.54 -0.12
CA PHE A 92 -1.24 8.06 -0.19
C PHE A 92 -2.22 9.05 0.47
N THR A 93 -1.90 9.52 1.67
CA THR A 93 -2.73 10.50 2.40
C THR A 93 -2.89 11.80 1.61
N LEU A 94 -1.80 12.36 1.11
CA LEU A 94 -1.82 13.60 0.32
C LEU A 94 -2.56 13.40 -1.00
N SER A 95 -2.33 12.28 -1.68
CA SER A 95 -2.96 11.98 -2.97
C SER A 95 -4.48 11.79 -2.83
N THR A 96 -4.94 11.07 -1.80
CA THR A 96 -6.39 10.93 -1.51
C THR A 96 -7.02 12.28 -1.12
N LEU A 97 -6.34 13.09 -0.31
CA LEU A 97 -6.78 14.45 0.01
C LEU A 97 -6.82 15.35 -1.23
N LEU A 98 -5.85 15.23 -2.14
CA LEU A 98 -5.83 16.00 -3.39
C LEU A 98 -7.00 15.65 -4.31
N LEU A 99 -7.52 14.41 -4.30
CA LEU A 99 -8.75 14.08 -5.04
C LEU A 99 -9.95 14.89 -4.50
N ILE A 100 -10.07 15.00 -3.17
CA ILE A 100 -11.10 15.81 -2.52
C ILE A 100 -10.93 17.29 -2.89
N VAL A 101 -9.71 17.81 -2.79
CA VAL A 101 -9.41 19.22 -3.13
C VAL A 101 -9.68 19.50 -4.60
N LEU A 102 -9.30 18.60 -5.50
CA LEU A 102 -9.53 18.73 -6.93
C LEU A 102 -11.03 18.74 -7.26
N ASP A 103 -11.81 17.85 -6.65
CA ASP A 103 -13.27 17.84 -6.82
C ASP A 103 -13.90 19.16 -6.32
N LEU A 104 -13.46 19.66 -5.17
CA LEU A 104 -13.95 20.93 -4.62
C LEU A 104 -13.57 22.11 -5.51
N ALA A 105 -12.30 22.22 -5.91
CA ALA A 105 -11.78 23.30 -6.74
C ALA A 105 -12.44 23.35 -8.13
N THR A 106 -12.79 22.19 -8.67
CA THR A 106 -13.48 22.08 -9.97
C THR A 106 -15.00 22.14 -9.83
N SER A 107 -15.52 22.19 -8.60
CA SER A 107 -16.95 22.06 -8.29
C SER A 107 -17.58 20.78 -8.87
N GLY A 108 -16.80 19.71 -9.00
CA GLY A 108 -17.21 18.47 -9.66
C GLY A 108 -17.54 18.67 -11.14
N LYS A 109 -16.90 19.63 -11.80
CA LYS A 109 -17.01 19.80 -13.26
C LYS A 109 -15.99 18.90 -13.93
N GLY A 110 -16.44 18.14 -14.93
CA GLY A 110 -15.57 17.40 -15.81
C GLY A 110 -14.73 18.30 -16.71
N GLY A 111 -13.96 17.68 -17.61
CA GLY A 111 -13.10 18.37 -18.57
C GLY A 111 -11.67 17.83 -18.57
N ILE A 112 -10.89 18.26 -19.55
CA ILE A 112 -9.54 17.73 -19.75
C ILE A 112 -8.58 18.07 -18.59
N GLY A 113 -8.67 19.29 -18.04
CA GLY A 113 -7.83 19.73 -16.92
C GLY A 113 -8.02 18.88 -15.65
N PRO A 114 -9.26 18.76 -15.12
CA PRO A 114 -9.54 17.88 -13.98
C PRO A 114 -9.13 16.42 -14.24
N TYR A 115 -9.35 15.92 -15.45
CA TYR A 115 -8.97 14.55 -15.82
C TYR A 115 -7.45 14.32 -15.78
N ILE A 116 -6.66 15.26 -16.31
CA ILE A 116 -5.19 15.23 -16.22
C ILE A 116 -4.77 15.30 -14.74
N GLY A 117 -5.42 16.14 -13.93
CA GLY A 117 -5.18 16.22 -12.48
C GLY A 117 -5.36 14.87 -11.79
N ILE A 118 -6.44 14.15 -12.09
CA ILE A 118 -6.68 12.80 -11.57
C ILE A 118 -5.59 11.83 -12.04
N CYS A 119 -5.16 11.90 -13.30
CA CYS A 119 -4.08 11.04 -13.81
C CYS A 119 -2.76 11.27 -13.06
N VAL A 120 -2.40 12.52 -12.78
CA VAL A 120 -1.20 12.86 -11.99
C VAL A 120 -1.30 12.29 -10.57
N ILE A 121 -2.47 12.42 -9.94
CA ILE A 121 -2.70 11.86 -8.60
C ILE A 121 -2.60 10.33 -8.61
N VAL A 122 -3.08 9.68 -9.66
CA VAL A 122 -2.99 8.22 -9.81
C VAL A 122 -1.55 7.76 -10.05
N ALA A 123 -0.72 8.54 -10.75
CA ALA A 123 0.71 8.28 -10.82
C ALA A 123 1.36 8.33 -9.42
N CYS A 124 0.95 9.29 -8.57
CA CYS A 124 1.39 9.35 -7.18
C CYS A 124 0.94 8.13 -6.37
N PHE A 125 -0.27 7.59 -6.59
CA PHE A 125 -0.68 6.32 -5.98
C PHE A 125 0.21 5.15 -6.39
N GLY A 126 0.57 5.03 -7.67
CA GLY A 126 1.50 3.98 -8.12
C GLY A 126 2.87 4.09 -7.44
N THR A 127 3.41 5.30 -7.33
CA THR A 127 4.66 5.54 -6.59
C THR A 127 4.53 5.23 -5.10
N ALA A 128 3.44 5.64 -4.45
CA ALA A 128 3.17 5.36 -3.04
C ALA A 128 3.08 3.86 -2.76
N ASP A 129 2.39 3.13 -3.62
CA ASP A 129 2.22 1.68 -3.53
C ASP A 129 3.56 0.94 -3.59
N ALA A 130 4.42 1.31 -4.55
CA ALA A 130 5.76 0.73 -4.65
C ALA A 130 6.61 1.00 -3.39
N HIS A 131 6.45 2.17 -2.76
CA HIS A 131 7.15 2.49 -1.51
C HIS A 131 6.65 1.60 -0.37
N VAL A 132 5.33 1.53 -0.16
CA VAL A 132 4.71 0.84 0.96
C VAL A 132 4.76 -0.68 0.79
N GLN A 133 4.28 -1.24 -0.31
CA GLN A 133 4.24 -2.70 -0.48
C GLN A 133 5.66 -3.28 -0.47
N GLY A 134 6.56 -2.72 -1.26
CA GLY A 134 7.95 -3.15 -1.26
C GLY A 134 8.61 -2.97 0.10
N GLY A 135 8.39 -1.83 0.77
CA GLY A 135 8.96 -1.52 2.09
C GLY A 135 8.45 -2.40 3.21
N MET A 136 7.15 -2.55 3.33
CA MET A 136 6.51 -3.37 4.36
C MET A 136 6.84 -4.85 4.16
N VAL A 137 6.76 -5.39 2.94
CA VAL A 137 7.09 -6.81 2.71
C VAL A 137 8.54 -7.11 3.07
N GLY A 138 9.48 -6.22 2.70
CA GLY A 138 10.88 -6.35 3.07
C GLY A 138 11.19 -6.17 4.57
N ASP A 139 10.44 -5.32 5.29
CA ASP A 139 10.58 -5.18 6.75
C ASP A 139 10.01 -6.41 7.48
N LEU A 140 8.83 -6.86 7.07
CA LEU A 140 8.13 -7.98 7.69
C LEU A 140 8.77 -9.34 7.40
N SER A 141 9.56 -9.49 6.33
CA SER A 141 10.28 -10.74 6.04
C SER A 141 11.33 -11.11 7.08
N PHE A 142 11.81 -10.14 7.88
CA PHE A 142 12.70 -10.38 9.02
C PHE A 142 11.98 -10.77 10.31
N MET A 143 10.64 -10.76 10.30
CA MET A 143 9.79 -10.98 11.47
C MET A 143 9.06 -12.32 11.39
N CYS A 144 8.05 -12.52 12.25
CA CYS A 144 7.27 -13.75 12.23
C CYS A 144 6.27 -13.78 11.06
N PRO A 145 6.00 -14.96 10.45
CA PRO A 145 5.14 -15.09 9.27
C PRO A 145 3.73 -14.51 9.45
N GLU A 146 3.20 -14.53 10.68
CA GLU A 146 1.86 -14.04 10.99
C GLU A 146 1.72 -12.53 10.75
N PHE A 147 2.81 -11.77 10.84
CA PHE A 147 2.78 -10.34 10.53
C PHE A 147 2.62 -10.10 9.02
N MET A 148 3.37 -10.85 8.21
CA MET A 148 3.25 -10.79 6.76
C MET A 148 1.88 -11.29 6.28
N GLN A 149 1.40 -12.42 6.84
CA GLN A 149 0.05 -12.92 6.56
C GLN A 149 -1.03 -11.89 6.95
N SER A 150 -0.89 -11.26 8.10
CA SER A 150 -1.84 -10.26 8.58
C SER A 150 -1.84 -9.01 7.71
N PHE A 151 -0.67 -8.55 7.24
CA PHE A 151 -0.54 -7.47 6.27
C PHE A 151 -1.28 -7.79 4.96
N PHE A 152 -1.01 -8.94 4.34
CA PHE A 152 -1.71 -9.33 3.11
C PHE A 152 -3.20 -9.58 3.32
N ALA A 153 -3.62 -10.05 4.50
CA ALA A 153 -5.03 -10.17 4.84
C ALA A 153 -5.74 -8.79 4.91
N GLY A 154 -5.07 -7.77 5.46
CA GLY A 154 -5.55 -6.39 5.44
C GLY A 154 -5.66 -5.85 4.02
N LEU A 155 -4.63 -6.09 3.20
CA LEU A 155 -4.60 -5.70 1.78
C LEU A 155 -5.77 -6.31 1.01
N ALA A 156 -6.04 -7.60 1.18
CA ALA A 156 -7.19 -8.27 0.55
C ALA A 156 -8.54 -7.75 1.09
N ALA A 157 -8.64 -7.52 2.40
CA ALA A 157 -9.86 -7.00 3.02
C ALA A 157 -10.24 -5.60 2.51
N SER A 158 -9.26 -4.78 2.13
CA SER A 158 -9.52 -3.42 1.63
C SER A 158 -10.49 -3.42 0.44
N GLY A 159 -10.37 -4.33 -0.52
CA GLY A 159 -11.24 -4.39 -1.69
C GLY A 159 -12.69 -4.79 -1.36
N ALA A 160 -12.87 -5.71 -0.42
CA ALA A 160 -14.20 -6.12 0.04
C ALA A 160 -14.88 -5.00 0.82
N VAL A 161 -14.14 -4.34 1.73
CA VAL A 161 -14.65 -3.23 2.54
C VAL A 161 -14.97 -2.01 1.68
N THR A 162 -14.12 -1.63 0.72
CA THR A 162 -14.41 -0.50 -0.19
C THR A 162 -15.65 -0.76 -1.03
N SER A 163 -15.81 -1.99 -1.53
CA SER A 163 -17.02 -2.39 -2.29
C SER A 163 -18.28 -2.30 -1.43
N GLY A 164 -18.25 -2.87 -0.22
CA GLY A 164 -19.37 -2.81 0.72
C GLY A 164 -19.72 -1.37 1.13
N LEU A 165 -18.71 -0.57 1.47
CA LEU A 165 -18.88 0.84 1.83
C LEU A 165 -19.43 1.66 0.65
N ARG A 166 -19.09 1.30 -0.60
CA ARG A 166 -19.69 1.93 -1.79
C ARG A 166 -21.17 1.62 -1.93
N LEU A 167 -21.58 0.38 -1.69
CA LEU A 167 -23.01 0.01 -1.72
C LEU A 167 -23.79 0.80 -0.67
N VAL A 168 -23.26 0.87 0.56
CA VAL A 168 -23.88 1.62 1.66
C VAL A 168 -23.97 3.12 1.34
N THR A 169 -22.88 3.72 0.85
CA THR A 169 -22.88 5.16 0.49
C THR A 169 -23.84 5.45 -0.65
N LYS A 170 -23.94 4.58 -1.67
CA LYS A 170 -24.95 4.73 -2.73
C LYS A 170 -26.37 4.68 -2.19
N ALA A 171 -26.69 3.69 -1.37
CA ALA A 171 -28.01 3.55 -0.77
C ALA A 171 -28.35 4.75 0.14
N ALA A 172 -27.40 5.23 0.93
CA ALA A 172 -27.59 6.36 1.84
C ALA A 172 -27.83 7.69 1.11
N PHE A 173 -27.22 7.88 -0.08
CA PHE A 173 -27.30 9.13 -0.83
C PHE A 173 -28.20 9.08 -2.06
N GLU A 174 -28.91 7.98 -2.32
CA GLU A 174 -29.74 7.79 -3.52
C GLU A 174 -30.78 8.91 -3.72
N LYS A 175 -31.41 9.36 -2.61
CA LYS A 175 -32.44 10.41 -2.63
C LYS A 175 -31.90 11.83 -2.41
N ALA A 176 -30.58 11.99 -2.25
CA ALA A 176 -29.98 13.29 -1.99
C ALA A 176 -29.68 14.05 -3.28
N SER A 177 -29.89 15.37 -3.29
CA SER A 177 -29.38 16.22 -4.37
C SER A 177 -27.86 16.11 -4.46
N ASN A 178 -27.34 15.84 -5.67
CA ASN A 178 -25.93 15.49 -5.92
C ASN A 178 -25.41 14.31 -5.07
N GLY A 179 -26.28 13.32 -4.83
CA GLY A 179 -25.97 12.16 -4.00
C GLY A 179 -24.72 11.39 -4.40
N LEU A 180 -24.50 11.20 -5.71
CA LEU A 180 -23.31 10.51 -6.24
C LEU A 180 -21.99 11.21 -5.86
N ARG A 181 -21.96 12.55 -5.96
CA ARG A 181 -20.80 13.36 -5.57
C ARG A 181 -20.60 13.34 -4.06
N LYS A 182 -21.66 13.57 -3.28
CA LYS A 182 -21.60 13.53 -1.80
C LYS A 182 -21.12 12.18 -1.27
N GLY A 183 -21.65 11.09 -1.83
CA GLY A 183 -21.23 9.73 -1.49
C GLY A 183 -19.77 9.47 -1.84
N THR A 184 -19.30 9.98 -2.98
CA THR A 184 -17.89 9.89 -3.39
C THR A 184 -16.97 10.71 -2.47
N MET A 185 -17.37 11.91 -2.07
CA MET A 185 -16.61 12.75 -1.15
C MET A 185 -16.50 12.14 0.24
N LEU A 186 -17.60 11.61 0.79
CA LEU A 186 -17.57 10.90 2.08
C LEU A 186 -16.65 9.67 2.00
N PHE A 187 -16.76 8.92 0.92
CA PHE A 187 -15.97 7.71 0.71
C PHE A 187 -14.46 8.01 0.60
N LEU A 188 -14.07 9.05 -0.15
CA LEU A 188 -12.69 9.53 -0.21
C LEU A 188 -12.19 10.07 1.14
N ALA A 189 -13.06 10.72 1.92
CA ALA A 189 -12.70 11.21 3.25
C ALA A 189 -12.40 10.05 4.21
N ILE A 190 -13.19 8.96 4.15
CA ILE A 190 -12.93 7.74 4.93
C ILE A 190 -11.59 7.12 4.51
N ALA A 191 -11.32 7.00 3.21
CA ALA A 191 -10.04 6.50 2.73
C ALA A 191 -8.86 7.36 3.24
N THR A 192 -8.96 8.69 3.10
CA THR A 192 -7.94 9.64 3.58
C THR A 192 -7.67 9.49 5.08
N PHE A 193 -8.71 9.26 5.89
CA PHE A 193 -8.56 9.01 7.32
C PHE A 193 -7.77 7.73 7.60
N PHE A 194 -8.05 6.63 6.89
CA PHE A 194 -7.31 5.38 7.06
C PHE A 194 -5.85 5.51 6.61
N GLU A 195 -5.57 6.23 5.53
CA GLU A 195 -4.19 6.50 5.09
C GLU A 195 -3.42 7.30 6.14
N PHE A 196 -4.04 8.35 6.68
CA PHE A 196 -3.42 9.15 7.74
C PHE A 196 -3.19 8.32 9.02
N LEU A 197 -4.13 7.45 9.37
CA LEU A 197 -3.96 6.50 10.48
C LEU A 197 -2.76 5.58 10.24
N CYS A 198 -2.54 5.12 9.01
CA CYS A 198 -1.37 4.29 8.68
C CYS A 198 -0.04 5.03 8.89
N VAL A 199 0.02 6.34 8.55
CA VAL A 199 1.19 7.17 8.87
C VAL A 199 1.48 7.16 10.37
N LEU A 200 0.45 7.39 11.19
CA LEU A 200 0.60 7.43 12.66
C LEU A 200 0.99 6.07 13.23
N LEU A 201 0.33 5.01 12.78
CA LEU A 201 0.60 3.64 13.25
C LEU A 201 2.02 3.22 12.89
N TYR A 202 2.46 3.43 11.66
CA TYR A 202 3.81 3.07 11.23
C TYR A 202 4.88 3.94 11.89
N ALA A 203 4.69 5.26 11.94
CA ALA A 203 5.72 6.16 12.45
C ALA A 203 5.89 6.11 13.98
N ILE A 204 4.81 5.86 14.72
CA ILE A 204 4.76 6.02 16.18
C ILE A 204 4.55 4.69 16.91
N VAL A 205 3.58 3.87 16.49
CA VAL A 205 3.15 2.69 17.25
C VAL A 205 4.04 1.49 16.93
N PHE A 206 4.17 1.15 15.64
CA PHE A 206 4.88 -0.02 15.16
C PHE A 206 6.34 -0.13 15.68
N PRO A 207 7.20 0.91 15.60
CA PRO A 207 8.58 0.83 16.10
C PRO A 207 8.69 0.70 17.62
N LYS A 208 7.63 1.05 18.37
CA LYS A 208 7.64 0.99 19.84
C LYS A 208 7.27 -0.39 20.39
N LEU A 209 6.74 -1.29 19.57
CA LEU A 209 6.31 -2.62 20.01
C LEU A 209 7.52 -3.51 20.36
N PRO A 210 7.54 -4.17 21.54
CA PRO A 210 8.70 -4.96 21.99
C PRO A 210 9.12 -6.05 21.00
N ILE A 211 8.15 -6.77 20.44
CA ILE A 211 8.40 -7.82 19.44
C ILE A 211 9.01 -7.26 18.15
N VAL A 212 8.59 -6.07 17.71
CA VAL A 212 9.13 -5.40 16.52
C VAL A 212 10.56 -4.92 16.78
N LYS A 213 10.83 -4.35 17.95
CA LYS A 213 12.20 -3.99 18.37
C LYS A 213 13.13 -5.19 18.38
N TYR A 214 12.67 -6.32 18.93
CA TYR A 214 13.43 -7.57 18.95
C TYR A 214 13.83 -8.02 17.54
N TYR A 215 12.88 -8.15 16.62
CA TYR A 215 13.18 -8.59 15.25
C TYR A 215 14.06 -7.62 14.49
N ARG A 216 13.88 -6.31 14.68
CA ARG A 216 14.74 -5.29 14.05
C ARG A 216 16.16 -5.31 14.61
N SER A 217 16.33 -5.53 15.91
CA SER A 217 17.67 -5.70 16.50
C SER A 217 18.35 -6.96 16.00
N LYS A 218 17.59 -8.06 15.88
CA LYS A 218 18.09 -9.32 15.29
C LYS A 218 18.53 -9.13 13.83
N ALA A 219 17.70 -8.47 13.03
CA ALA A 219 18.03 -8.19 11.63
C ALA A 219 19.30 -7.32 11.51
N ALA A 220 19.48 -6.34 12.41
CA ALA A 220 20.69 -5.52 12.45
C ALA A 220 21.94 -6.34 12.80
N SER A 221 21.86 -7.26 13.77
CA SER A 221 22.99 -8.15 14.12
C SER A 221 23.33 -9.15 13.01
N GLU A 222 22.34 -9.49 12.17
CA GLU A 222 22.53 -10.30 10.96
C GLU A 222 23.01 -9.48 9.74
N GLY A 223 23.34 -8.20 9.94
CA GLY A 223 23.97 -7.34 8.91
C GLY A 223 23.00 -6.51 8.06
N SER A 224 21.70 -6.50 8.41
CA SER A 224 20.71 -5.67 7.70
C SER A 224 20.86 -4.19 8.05
N LYS A 225 21.15 -3.36 7.04
CA LYS A 225 21.29 -1.89 7.20
C LYS A 225 19.96 -1.14 7.12
N THR A 226 18.90 -1.79 6.63
CA THR A 226 17.61 -1.15 6.34
C THR A 226 16.80 -0.83 7.58
N VAL A 227 17.09 -1.49 8.71
CA VAL A 227 16.39 -1.36 9.99
C VAL A 227 17.01 -0.31 10.94
N ASN A 228 18.12 0.32 10.55
CA ASN A 228 18.89 1.21 11.44
C ASN A 228 18.09 2.44 11.90
N ALA A 229 17.37 3.10 10.99
CA ALA A 229 16.56 4.26 11.37
C ALA A 229 15.32 3.89 12.18
N ASP A 230 14.81 2.67 11.98
CA ASP A 230 13.74 2.11 12.77
C ASP A 230 14.17 1.80 14.20
N LEU A 231 15.39 1.28 14.39
CA LEU A 231 16.00 1.11 15.71
C LEU A 231 16.26 2.45 16.39
N ALA A 232 16.80 3.43 15.67
CA ALA A 232 16.99 4.78 16.19
C ALA A 232 15.66 5.41 16.63
N ALA A 233 14.58 5.26 15.84
CA ALA A 233 13.24 5.71 16.21
C ALA A 233 12.64 4.97 17.42
N ALA A 234 13.10 3.75 17.68
CA ALA A 234 12.76 2.95 18.84
C ALA A 234 13.62 3.25 20.08
N GLY A 235 14.64 4.12 19.95
CA GLY A 235 15.59 4.48 21.00
C GLY A 235 16.75 3.47 21.19
N ILE A 236 17.06 2.66 20.17
CA ILE A 236 18.10 1.63 20.20
C ILE A 236 19.23 2.03 19.23
N HIS A 237 20.47 2.11 19.73
CA HIS A 237 21.66 2.25 18.91
C HIS A 237 22.27 0.87 18.66
N ALA A 238 22.32 0.44 17.40
CA ALA A 238 22.98 -0.81 17.02
C ALA A 238 24.50 -0.58 16.94
N ASN A 239 25.29 -1.34 17.72
CA ASN A 239 26.74 -1.41 17.52
C ASN A 239 27.01 -2.25 16.26
N GLN A 240 27.67 -1.64 15.28
CA GLN A 240 27.93 -2.25 13.97
C GLN A 240 29.11 -3.24 13.97
N ASP A 241 29.87 -3.31 15.06
CA ASP A 241 31.09 -4.12 15.16
C ASP A 241 30.83 -5.64 15.24
N ASP A 242 29.59 -6.06 15.51
CA ASP A 242 29.19 -7.48 15.63
C ASP A 242 28.47 -8.04 14.38
N ALA A 243 28.38 -7.27 13.28
CA ALA A 243 27.67 -7.70 12.08
C ALA A 243 28.41 -8.85 11.38
N LYS A 244 27.76 -10.01 11.28
CA LYS A 244 28.29 -11.13 10.47
C LYS A 244 28.32 -10.73 8.99
N GLU A 245 29.49 -10.76 8.35
CA GLU A 245 29.59 -10.66 6.90
C GLU A 245 28.96 -11.91 6.26
N GLN A 246 27.70 -11.81 5.86
CA GLN A 246 27.04 -12.80 5.03
C GLN A 246 27.14 -12.40 3.56
N ALA A 247 27.49 -13.36 2.70
CA ALA A 247 27.51 -13.18 1.26
C ALA A 247 26.08 -12.93 0.73
N ARG A 248 25.78 -11.69 0.35
CA ARG A 248 24.48 -11.28 -0.21
C ARG A 248 24.40 -11.65 -1.69
N LEU A 249 23.37 -12.40 -2.08
CA LEU A 249 23.05 -12.65 -3.48
C LEU A 249 22.64 -11.34 -4.20
N SER A 250 23.01 -11.22 -5.47
CA SER A 250 22.57 -10.11 -6.31
C SER A 250 21.08 -10.25 -6.68
N THR A 251 20.40 -9.14 -6.96
CA THR A 251 18.99 -9.14 -7.40
C THR A 251 18.77 -10.03 -8.64
N LYS A 252 19.75 -10.13 -9.54
CA LYS A 252 19.69 -11.01 -10.72
C LYS A 252 19.72 -12.49 -10.34
N GLN A 253 20.54 -12.87 -9.34
CA GLN A 253 20.59 -14.24 -8.85
C GLN A 253 19.28 -14.61 -8.15
N LEU A 254 18.76 -13.73 -7.29
CA LEU A 254 17.48 -13.93 -6.61
C LEU A 254 16.32 -14.09 -7.60
N LEU A 255 16.27 -13.25 -8.65
CA LEU A 255 15.23 -13.38 -9.69
C LEU A 255 15.36 -14.67 -10.48
N ARG A 256 16.58 -15.13 -10.75
CA ARG A 256 16.83 -16.38 -11.47
C ARG A 256 16.43 -17.61 -10.64
N GLU A 257 16.69 -17.58 -9.33
CA GLU A 257 16.29 -18.65 -8.40
C GLU A 257 14.77 -18.72 -8.20
N ASN A 258 14.05 -17.61 -8.37
CA ASN A 258 12.60 -17.50 -8.16
C ASN A 258 11.84 -17.19 -9.45
N ILE A 259 12.35 -17.64 -10.60
CA ILE A 259 11.80 -17.30 -11.91
C ILE A 259 10.40 -17.88 -12.12
N ASP A 260 10.13 -19.04 -11.52
CA ASP A 260 8.81 -19.67 -11.46
C ASP A 260 7.78 -18.76 -10.79
N TYR A 261 8.06 -18.28 -9.58
CA TYR A 261 7.19 -17.34 -8.87
C TYR A 261 7.01 -16.02 -9.64
N ALA A 262 8.07 -15.53 -10.28
CA ALA A 262 8.00 -14.31 -11.08
C ALA A 262 7.11 -14.47 -12.32
N VAL A 263 7.20 -15.61 -13.01
CA VAL A 263 6.35 -15.94 -14.16
C VAL A 263 4.90 -16.13 -13.72
N ASP A 264 4.65 -16.84 -12.61
CA ASP A 264 3.30 -17.04 -12.09
C ASP A 264 2.64 -15.71 -11.71
N LEU A 265 3.35 -14.83 -10.99
CA LEU A 265 2.86 -13.49 -10.67
C LEU A 265 2.59 -12.68 -11.94
N TYR A 266 3.50 -12.72 -12.92
CA TYR A 266 3.29 -12.03 -14.19
C TYR A 266 2.02 -12.51 -14.91
N LEU A 267 1.81 -13.82 -14.99
CA LEU A 267 0.62 -14.41 -15.60
C LEU A 267 -0.67 -14.03 -14.86
N ILE A 268 -0.64 -14.01 -13.53
CA ILE A 268 -1.76 -13.55 -12.69
C ILE A 268 -2.09 -12.07 -13.00
N TYR A 269 -1.07 -11.22 -13.14
CA TYR A 269 -1.27 -9.81 -13.49
C TYR A 269 -1.81 -9.63 -14.91
N VAL A 270 -1.29 -10.37 -15.89
CA VAL A 270 -1.81 -10.36 -17.27
C VAL A 270 -3.28 -10.77 -17.30
N LEU A 271 -3.63 -11.88 -16.62
CA LEU A 271 -5.00 -12.34 -16.53
C LEU A 271 -5.89 -11.30 -15.83
N THR A 272 -5.45 -10.78 -14.68
CA THR A 272 -6.21 -9.80 -13.90
C THR A 272 -6.46 -8.53 -14.72
N LEU A 273 -5.43 -7.97 -15.36
CA LEU A 273 -5.54 -6.73 -16.15
C LEU A 273 -6.31 -6.92 -17.46
N SER A 274 -6.36 -8.14 -18.00
CA SER A 274 -7.20 -8.46 -19.16
C SER A 274 -8.71 -8.44 -18.83
N ILE A 275 -9.07 -8.75 -17.58
CA ILE A 275 -10.46 -8.83 -17.10
C ILE A 275 -10.89 -7.53 -16.39
N PHE A 276 -10.04 -7.00 -15.52
CA PHE A 276 -10.34 -5.88 -14.63
C PHE A 276 -9.31 -4.75 -14.78
N PRO A 277 -9.72 -3.46 -14.78
CA PRO A 277 -11.09 -2.97 -14.61
C PRO A 277 -11.83 -2.75 -15.93
N GLY A 278 -11.13 -2.82 -17.07
CA GLY A 278 -11.64 -2.35 -18.36
C GLY A 278 -12.75 -3.20 -18.98
N PHE A 279 -12.63 -4.53 -18.93
CA PHE A 279 -13.59 -5.44 -19.57
C PHE A 279 -14.85 -5.59 -18.71
N LEU A 280 -14.69 -5.75 -17.38
CA LEU A 280 -15.82 -5.83 -16.45
C LEU A 280 -16.72 -4.57 -16.46
N PHE A 281 -16.12 -3.37 -16.47
CA PHE A 281 -16.90 -2.13 -16.45
C PHE A 281 -17.73 -1.95 -17.75
N GLU A 282 -17.16 -2.27 -18.92
CA GLU A 282 -17.85 -2.12 -20.20
C GLU A 282 -18.99 -3.13 -20.38
N ASN A 283 -18.78 -4.39 -19.98
CA ASN A 283 -19.81 -5.43 -20.09
C ASN A 283 -20.97 -5.23 -19.09
N THR A 284 -20.68 -4.80 -17.86
CA THR A 284 -21.75 -4.54 -16.87
C THR A 284 -22.52 -3.24 -17.14
N GLY A 285 -21.96 -2.30 -17.90
CA GLY A 285 -22.66 -1.10 -18.36
C GLY A 285 -23.71 -1.37 -19.44
N ASN A 286 -23.46 -2.36 -20.30
CA ASN A 286 -24.36 -2.72 -21.40
C ASN A 286 -25.42 -3.77 -21.01
N HIS A 287 -25.11 -4.62 -20.03
CA HIS A 287 -26.01 -5.68 -19.58
C HIS A 287 -26.51 -5.39 -18.17
N LYS A 288 -27.79 -5.03 -18.04
CA LYS A 288 -28.47 -4.99 -16.74
C LYS A 288 -28.52 -6.42 -16.19
N LEU A 289 -27.90 -6.65 -15.04
CA LEU A 289 -28.10 -7.88 -14.27
C LEU A 289 -29.56 -7.86 -13.76
N GLY A 290 -30.43 -8.61 -14.44
CA GLY A 290 -31.85 -8.75 -14.11
C GLY A 290 -32.75 -7.92 -15.02
N SER A 291 -33.26 -8.59 -16.06
CA SER A 291 -34.64 -8.43 -16.53
C SER A 291 -35.40 -9.69 -16.14
#